data_AF-A0A4Q5R4P8-F1
#
_entry.id   AF-A0A4Q5R4P8-F1
#
_cell.length_a   1.000
_cell.length_b   1.000
_cell.length_c   1.000
_cell.angle_alpha   90.00
_cell.angle_beta   90.00
_cell.angle_gamma   90.00
#
_symmetry.space_group_name_H-M   'P 1'
#
loop_
_entity.id
_entity.type
_entity.pdbx_description
1 polymer ?
#
loop_
_entity_poly.entity_id
_entity_poly.type
_entity_poly.pdbx_seq_one_letter_code
_entity_poly.pdbx_strand_id
1 'polypeptide(L)' 'MKAYKLHDPKTLENFRLGDYPEPTVRDYEVKIQVKATSLNYRDWALANGWFGYPGEVLPM' A
#
# COMPACT_ATOMS: atom_id res chain seq x y z
N MET A 1 0.90 13.23 1.16
CA MET A 1 1.96 12.42 0.53
C MET A 1 1.44 11.62 -0.65
N LYS A 2 2.31 11.34 -1.61
CA LYS A 2 2.02 10.41 -2.71
C LYS A 2 2.26 8.97 -2.26
N ALA A 3 1.38 8.05 -2.61
CA ALA A 3 1.55 6.62 -2.38
C ALA A 3 0.82 5.81 -3.44
N TYR A 4 1.31 4.60 -3.71
CA TYR A 4 0.53 3.61 -4.43
C TYR A 4 -0.38 2.86 -3.45
N LYS A 5 -1.66 2.68 -3.80
CA LYS A 5 -2.59 1.82 -3.06
C LYS A 5 -3.22 0.80 -3.99
N LEU A 6 -3.48 -0.38 -3.44
CA LEU A 6 -4.24 -1.42 -4.11
C LEU A 6 -5.73 -1.16 -3.89
N HIS A 7 -6.52 -1.15 -4.97
CA HIS A 7 -7.97 -1.03 -4.96
C HIS A 7 -8.64 -2.39 -5.22
N ASP A 8 -9.93 -2.51 -4.89
CA ASP A 8 -10.73 -3.68 -5.24
C ASP A 8 -11.21 -3.60 -6.72
N PRO A 9 -11.23 -4.69 -7.49
CA PRO A 9 -10.61 -5.99 -7.22
C PRO A 9 -9.07 -5.92 -7.23
N LYS A 10 -8.41 -6.80 -6.46
CA LYS A 10 -6.94 -6.89 -6.42
C LYS A 10 -6.35 -7.27 -7.77
N THR A 11 -5.86 -6.28 -8.52
CA THR A 11 -5.09 -6.47 -9.75
C THR A 11 -4.00 -5.42 -9.85
N LEU A 12 -3.03 -5.63 -10.76
CA LEU A 12 -1.98 -4.65 -11.02
C LEU A 12 -2.54 -3.34 -11.59
N GLU A 13 -3.59 -3.40 -12.40
CA GLU A 13 -4.28 -2.23 -12.96
C GLU A 13 -4.95 -1.38 -11.87
N ASN A 14 -5.30 -2.02 -10.75
CA ASN A 14 -5.88 -1.38 -9.58
C ASN A 14 -4.82 -0.99 -8.53
N PHE A 15 -3.53 -1.12 -8.84
CA PHE A 15 -2.45 -0.54 -8.06
C PHE A 15 -2.13 0.88 -8.55
N ARG A 16 -2.75 1.88 -7.91
CA ARG A 16 -2.80 3.25 -8.42
C ARG A 16 -2.05 4.22 -7.52
N LEU A 17 -1.37 5.19 -8.14
CA LEU A 17 -0.75 6.31 -7.46
C LEU A 17 -1.81 7.35 -7.10
N GLY A 18 -1.84 7.77 -5.84
CA GLY A 18 -2.74 8.82 -5.36
C GLY A 18 -2.05 9.77 -4.38
N ASP A 19 -2.75 10.85 -4.07
CA ASP A 19 -2.38 11.81 -3.03
C ASP A 19 -3.22 11.54 -1.78
N TYR A 20 -2.56 11.40 -0.63
CA TYR A 20 -3.16 11.04 0.66
C TYR A 20 -2.67 11.97 1.77
N PRO A 21 -3.40 12.08 2.91
CA PRO A 21 -2.88 12.77 4.09
C PRO A 21 -1.55 12.17 4.55
N GLU A 22 -0.66 13.01 5.10
CA GLU A 22 0.51 12.46 5.80
C GLU A 22 0.07 11.73 7.07
N PRO A 23 0.71 10.59 7.42
CA PRO A 23 0.40 9.88 8.65
C PRO A 23 0.80 10.72 9.87
N THR A 24 -0.08 10.73 10.87
CA THR A 24 0.22 11.23 12.22
C THR A 24 1.01 10.17 12.98
N VAL A 25 1.99 10.59 13.77
CA VAL A 25 2.93 9.69 14.47
C VAL A 25 2.56 9.67 15.94
N ARG A 26 2.48 8.49 16.54
CA ARG A 26 2.32 8.31 17.99
C ARG A 26 3.68 8.28 18.70
N ASP A 27 3.67 8.40 20.03
CA ASP A 27 4.89 8.52 20.84
C ASP A 27 5.91 7.36 20.65
N TYR A 28 5.43 6.19 20.24
CA TYR A 28 6.23 4.98 20.01
C TYR A 28 6.53 4.70 18.52
N GLU A 29 6.24 5.64 17.62
CA GLU A 29 6.38 5.49 16.17
C GLU A 29 7.40 6.49 15.60
N VAL A 30 7.95 6.18 14.42
CA VAL A 30 8.90 7.07 13.72
C VAL A 30 8.35 7.39 12.34
N LYS A 31 8.30 8.68 11.98
CA LYS A 31 7.98 9.11 10.62
C LYS A 31 9.19 8.97 9.72
N ILE A 32 9.06 8.20 8.65
CA ILE A 32 10.11 8.02 7.66
C ILE A 32 9.71 8.71 6.36
N GLN A 33 10.57 9.58 5.84
CA GLN A 33 10.45 10.06 4.47
C GLN A 33 11.14 9.07 3.53
N VAL A 34 10.36 8.21 2.89
CA VAL A 34 10.87 7.20 1.95
C VAL A 34 11.54 7.87 0.75
N LYS A 35 12.79 7.48 0.46
CA LYS A 35 13.55 7.95 -0.70
C LYS A 35 13.68 6.87 -1.79
N ALA A 36 13.62 5.61 -1.40
CA ALA A 36 13.66 4.46 -2.29
C ALA A 36 12.92 3.27 -1.66
N THR A 37 12.40 2.38 -2.49
CA THR A 37 11.83 1.08 -2.10
C THR A 37 12.20 0.04 -3.15
N SER A 38 12.29 -1.22 -2.78
CA SER A 38 12.46 -2.33 -3.73
C SER A 38 11.11 -2.90 -4.16
N LEU A 39 11.15 -3.73 -5.20
CA LEU A 39 10.06 -4.62 -5.58
C LEU A 39 10.48 -6.06 -5.27
N ASN A 40 9.67 -6.77 -4.51
CA ASN A 40 9.85 -8.17 -4.18
C ASN A 40 8.75 -8.99 -4.88
N TYR A 41 9.01 -10.26 -5.13
CA TYR A 41 8.02 -11.16 -5.73
C TYR A 41 6.70 -11.20 -4.93
N ARG A 42 6.79 -11.07 -3.60
CA ARG A 42 5.64 -11.01 -2.71
C ARG A 42 4.73 -9.81 -2.97
N ASP A 43 5.29 -8.68 -3.39
CA ASP A 43 4.51 -7.47 -3.71
C ASP A 43 3.64 -7.71 -4.94
N TRP A 44 4.19 -8.38 -5.97
CA TRP A 44 3.44 -8.79 -7.15
C TRP A 44 2.33 -9.80 -6.81
N ALA A 45 2.63 -10.82 -6.00
CA ALA A 45 1.65 -11.83 -5.62
C ALA A 45 0.50 -11.24 -4.77
N LEU A 46 0.82 -10.31 -3.85
CA LEU A 46 -0.18 -9.58 -3.08
C LEU A 46 -1.09 -8.75 -3.99
N ALA A 47 -0.51 -8.00 -4.94
CA ALA A 47 -1.27 -7.16 -5.86
C ALA A 47 -2.22 -7.96 -6.77
N ASN A 48 -1.90 -9.22 -7.06
CA ASN A 48 -2.74 -10.13 -7.85
C ASN A 48 -3.72 -10.97 -7.01
N GLY A 49 -3.89 -10.65 -5.72
CA GLY A 49 -4.90 -11.29 -4.88
C GLY A 49 -4.54 -12.69 -4.37
N TRP A 50 -3.28 -13.10 -4.45
CA TRP A 50 -2.85 -14.42 -3.95
C TRP A 50 -2.74 -14.48 -2.42
N PHE A 51 -2.84 -13.33 -1.77
CA PHE A 51 -2.88 -13.19 -0.32
C PHE A 51 -4.07 -12.31 0.08
N GLY A 52 -4.77 -12.69 1.13
CA GLY A 52 -5.75 -11.87 1.83
C GLY A 52 -5.31 -11.70 3.28
N TYR A 53 -5.40 -10.48 3.82
CA TYR A 53 -5.15 -10.25 5.24
C TYR A 53 -6.50 -10.17 5.98
N PRO A 54 -6.65 -10.79 7.17
CA PRO A 54 -7.86 -10.66 7.96
C PRO A 54 -8.19 -9.17 8.22
N GLY A 55 -9.41 -8.76 7.90
CA GLY A 55 -9.86 -7.37 8.08
C GLY A 55 -9.33 -6.38 7.03
N GLU A 56 -8.77 -6.86 5.92
CA GLU A 56 -8.34 -6.00 4.83
C GLU A 56 -9.54 -5.27 4.20
N VAL A 57 -9.45 -3.94 4.18
CA VAL A 57 -10.41 -3.06 3.51
C VAL A 57 -9.66 -2.35 2.39
N LEU A 58 -10.00 -2.71 1.15
CA LEU A 58 -9.47 -2.01 -0.02
C LEU A 58 -10.38 -0.83 -0.36
N PRO A 59 -9.82 0.31 -0.78
CA PRO A 59 -10.60 1.34 -1.42
C PRO A 59 -11.27 0.79 -2.69
N MET A 60 -12.52 1.18 -2.95
CA MET A 60 -13.19 0.93 -4.23
C MET A 60 -12.71 1.90 -5.33
#